data_AF-A0A6G1I3A8-F1
#
_entry.id   AF-A0A6G1I3A8-F1
#
_cell.length_a   1.000
_cell.length_b   1.000
_cell.length_c   1.000
_cell.angle_alpha   90.00
_cell.angle_beta   90.00
_cell.angle_gamma   90.00
#
_symmetry.space_group_name_H-M   'P 1'
#
loop_
_entity.id
_entity.type
_entity.pdbx_description
1 polymer ?
#
loop_
_entity_poly.entity_id
_entity_poly.type
_entity_poly.pdbx_seq_one_letter_code
_entity_poly.pdbx_strand_id
1 'polypeptide(L)'
;MKSSEILYLLARPQELRSIIQWKLWHQPVHERDPTKESPELHKCFFYLDMTSRSFSAVIKELHPELLVPICIFYLILRGLDTIEDDMTIPLEEKVPLLENFVNILDQPGWTYSGNHEREKDRDLLVEFHYVITEFGKLKPAYRDIIRDITERMGAGMARYAQDKEHVVAGIQTIKDYEQYCHYVAGLVGEGLTRLFVEGKLANEMLMERPDLHESMGQLLQQVNIIRDIHEDFVDHRKFWPREIWSKHVDKFEDLLDPAHRAAALNCSSDMILNALRRAPDCIYYLAGIRDQSVFNFCAIPQSMAMATLSVCFRNPALFERNVKISKGEACQLMMESTQNLETVCGVFRRFARKIHQKNDPRDPNFLQISIACGKIEQFIEGIFPSQVPGATAVGQGATPEALEKKKAEEAESRWDMVYMMLAVLATLATVTLLMLGVAWLAGARFDLAFEQIKQGNFKIPAPAEAAKQVQEARGHGEL
;
A
#
# COMPACT_ATOMS: atom_id res chain seq x y z
N MET A 1 5.85 18.39 -8.70
CA MET A 1 4.40 18.35 -8.42
C MET A 1 3.73 19.34 -9.34
N LYS A 2 2.63 18.94 -9.99
CA LYS A 2 1.87 19.86 -10.86
C LYS A 2 1.16 20.91 -9.98
N SER A 3 0.95 22.13 -10.48
CA SER A 3 0.33 23.23 -9.71
C SER A 3 -1.06 22.87 -9.15
N SER A 4 -1.81 22.00 -9.84
CA SER A 4 -3.10 21.46 -9.38
C SER A 4 -2.98 20.52 -8.18
N GLU A 5 -1.90 19.74 -8.06
CA GLU A 5 -1.66 18.87 -6.90
C GLU A 5 -1.32 19.68 -5.65
N ILE A 6 -0.61 20.81 -5.81
CA ILE A 6 -0.25 21.69 -4.69
C ILE A 6 -1.53 22.32 -4.11
N LEU A 7 -2.42 22.82 -4.96
CA LEU A 7 -3.70 23.39 -4.53
C LEU A 7 -4.61 22.34 -3.85
N TYR A 8 -4.65 21.12 -4.40
CA TYR A 8 -5.37 19.98 -3.82
C TYR A 8 -4.86 19.62 -2.41
N LEU A 9 -3.54 19.58 -2.22
CA LEU A 9 -2.92 19.23 -0.93
C LEU A 9 -3.02 20.36 0.10
N LEU A 10 -3.02 21.63 -0.33
CA LEU A 10 -3.28 22.76 0.57
C LEU A 10 -4.70 22.72 1.17
N ALA A 11 -5.67 22.18 0.43
CA ALA A 11 -7.04 21.95 0.93
C ALA A 11 -7.17 20.72 1.86
N ARG A 12 -6.11 19.89 1.97
CA ARG A 12 -6.07 18.68 2.81
C ARG A 12 -4.81 18.69 3.69
N PRO A 13 -4.75 19.55 4.72
CA PRO A 13 -3.54 19.78 5.51
C PRO A 13 -2.99 18.51 6.17
N GLN A 14 -3.85 17.56 6.55
CA GLN A 14 -3.43 16.28 7.11
C GLN A 14 -2.75 15.35 6.09
N GLU A 15 -3.23 15.33 4.84
CA GLU A 15 -2.60 14.57 3.75
C GLU A 15 -1.25 15.19 3.38
N LEU A 16 -1.19 16.52 3.29
CA LEU A 16 0.06 17.24 3.05
C LEU A 16 1.08 17.01 4.17
N ARG A 17 0.63 17.06 5.44
CA ARG A 17 1.45 16.73 6.60
C ARG A 17 2.04 15.33 6.44
N SER A 18 1.22 14.31 6.18
CA SER A 18 1.69 12.92 6.06
C SER A 18 2.72 12.74 4.94
N ILE A 19 2.54 13.42 3.80
CA ILE A 19 3.52 13.40 2.70
C ILE A 19 4.84 14.08 3.11
N ILE A 20 4.77 15.22 3.79
CA ILE A 20 5.96 15.95 4.27
C ILE A 20 6.68 15.12 5.34
N GLN A 21 5.94 14.55 6.28
CA GLN A 21 6.47 13.68 7.34
C GLN A 21 7.21 12.49 6.75
N TRP A 22 6.58 11.78 5.80
CA TRP A 22 7.23 10.68 5.10
C TRP A 22 8.50 11.14 4.37
N LYS A 23 8.47 12.29 3.70
CA LYS A 23 9.64 12.77 2.95
C LYS A 23 10.80 13.29 3.80
N LEU A 24 10.53 13.86 4.96
CA LEU A 24 11.53 14.55 5.78
C LEU A 24 11.99 13.73 6.98
N TRP A 25 11.14 12.85 7.52
CA TRP A 25 11.37 12.17 8.79
C TRP A 25 11.34 10.64 8.68
N HIS A 26 11.01 10.07 7.53
CA HIS A 26 11.17 8.64 7.32
C HIS A 26 12.65 8.29 7.28
N GLN A 27 13.07 7.41 8.18
CA GLN A 27 14.38 6.78 8.15
C GLN A 27 14.16 5.31 7.81
N PRO A 28 14.66 4.84 6.66
CA PRO A 28 14.53 3.44 6.29
C PRO A 28 15.25 2.55 7.32
N VAL A 29 14.68 1.38 7.62
CA VAL A 29 15.27 0.44 8.59
C VAL A 29 16.65 -0.04 8.10
N HIS A 30 16.74 -0.29 6.80
CA HIS A 30 17.97 -0.61 6.11
C HIS A 30 18.09 0.22 4.83
N GLU A 31 19.31 0.64 4.51
CA GLU A 31 19.59 1.38 3.29
C GLU A 31 20.34 0.49 2.30
N ARG A 32 19.82 0.43 1.07
CA ARG A 32 20.52 -0.14 -0.08
C ARG A 32 21.72 0.75 -0.42
N ASP A 33 22.85 0.11 -0.73
CA ASP A 33 24.07 0.78 -1.22
C ASP A 33 24.36 0.37 -2.67
N PRO A 34 23.90 1.16 -3.67
CA PRO A 34 24.11 0.84 -5.08
C PRO A 34 25.60 0.75 -5.46
N THR A 35 26.51 1.38 -4.73
CA THR A 35 27.94 1.41 -5.11
C THR A 35 28.63 0.05 -5.03
N LYS A 36 28.05 -0.90 -4.29
CA LYS A 36 28.56 -2.26 -4.11
C LYS A 36 27.93 -3.29 -5.05
N GLU A 37 27.00 -2.87 -5.90
CA GLU A 37 26.18 -3.78 -6.69
C GLU A 37 26.74 -4.01 -8.08
N SER A 38 26.55 -5.22 -8.60
CA SER A 38 26.85 -5.55 -9.99
C SER A 38 25.97 -4.75 -10.97
N PRO A 39 26.41 -4.54 -12.22
CA PRO A 39 25.55 -3.96 -13.26
C PRO A 39 24.22 -4.72 -13.46
N GLU A 40 24.25 -6.05 -13.34
CA GLU A 40 23.07 -6.90 -13.47
C GLU A 40 22.09 -6.70 -12.31
N LEU A 41 22.59 -6.54 -11.08
CA LEU A 41 21.76 -6.25 -9.91
C LEU A 41 21.13 -4.85 -9.98
N HIS A 42 21.86 -3.86 -10.50
CA HIS A 42 21.29 -2.53 -10.79
C HIS A 42 20.11 -2.62 -11.74
N LYS A 43 20.22 -3.46 -12.78
CA LYS A 43 19.13 -3.71 -13.73
C LYS A 43 17.94 -4.39 -13.05
N CYS A 44 18.15 -5.34 -12.16
CA CYS A 44 17.07 -5.95 -11.37
C CYS A 44 16.31 -4.89 -10.54
N PHE A 45 17.02 -4.03 -9.80
CA PHE A 45 16.37 -2.96 -9.02
C PHE A 45 15.70 -1.88 -9.89
N PHE A 46 16.22 -1.63 -11.09
CA PHE A 46 15.55 -0.78 -12.08
C PHE A 46 14.20 -1.39 -12.49
N TYR A 47 14.17 -2.68 -12.83
CA TYR A 47 12.92 -3.37 -13.17
C TYR A 47 11.96 -3.46 -11.98
N LEU A 48 12.48 -3.58 -10.76
CA LEU A 48 11.67 -3.51 -9.56
C LEU A 48 10.94 -2.16 -9.46
N ASP A 49 11.64 -1.04 -9.68
CA ASP A 49 11.02 0.29 -9.68
C ASP A 49 9.94 0.45 -10.75
N MET A 50 10.24 -0.03 -11.97
CA MET A 50 9.36 0.10 -13.12
C MET A 50 8.05 -0.69 -12.94
N THR A 51 8.14 -1.90 -12.39
CA THR A 51 6.99 -2.83 -12.31
C THR A 51 6.22 -2.69 -10.99
N SER A 52 6.90 -2.43 -9.87
CA SER A 52 6.35 -2.52 -8.51
C SER A 52 5.87 -1.18 -7.93
N ARG A 53 6.32 -0.05 -8.48
CA ARG A 53 5.98 1.32 -8.03
C ARG A 53 6.17 1.49 -6.51
N SER A 54 5.07 1.62 -5.75
CA SER A 54 5.11 1.85 -4.30
C SER A 54 5.69 0.67 -3.52
N PHE A 55 5.56 -0.55 -4.02
CA PHE A 55 6.06 -1.73 -3.33
C PHE A 55 7.59 -1.90 -3.49
N SER A 56 8.19 -1.31 -4.53
CA SER A 56 9.66 -1.21 -4.68
C SER A 56 10.32 -0.51 -3.50
N ALA A 57 9.73 0.60 -3.02
CA ALA A 57 10.27 1.33 -1.88
C ALA A 57 10.33 0.45 -0.63
N VAL A 58 9.31 -0.36 -0.40
CA VAL A 58 9.22 -1.24 0.77
C VAL A 58 10.23 -2.41 0.67
N ILE A 59 10.41 -2.97 -0.53
CA ILE A 59 11.42 -4.02 -0.76
C ILE A 59 12.83 -3.49 -0.51
N LYS A 60 13.13 -2.25 -0.93
CA LYS A 60 14.47 -1.65 -0.78
C LYS A 60 14.88 -1.36 0.66
N GLU A 61 13.95 -1.40 1.60
CA GLU A 61 14.19 -1.18 3.03
C GLU A 61 14.36 -2.50 3.82
N LEU A 62 14.25 -3.65 3.14
CA LEU A 62 14.40 -4.97 3.74
C LEU A 62 15.81 -5.21 4.27
N HIS A 63 15.88 -6.08 5.28
CA HIS A 63 17.12 -6.60 5.83
C HIS A 63 18.06 -7.08 4.71
N PRO A 64 19.38 -6.79 4.76
CA PRO A 64 20.32 -7.11 3.68
C PRO A 64 20.32 -8.57 3.24
N GLU A 65 20.02 -9.48 4.18
CA GLU A 65 19.87 -10.93 3.93
C GLU A 65 18.71 -11.26 2.95
N LEU A 66 17.63 -10.46 2.94
CA LEU A 66 16.42 -10.71 2.16
C LEU A 66 16.18 -9.74 1.01
N LEU A 67 16.85 -8.58 1.03
CA LEU A 67 16.71 -7.54 0.02
C LEU A 67 16.83 -8.08 -1.42
N VAL A 68 17.91 -8.79 -1.71
CA VAL A 68 18.15 -9.34 -3.05
C VAL A 68 17.27 -10.57 -3.33
N PRO A 69 17.17 -11.59 -2.44
CA PRO A 69 16.28 -12.73 -2.66
C PRO A 69 14.83 -12.33 -2.98
N ILE A 70 14.26 -11.36 -2.24
CA ILE A 70 12.87 -10.93 -2.45
C ILE A 70 12.72 -10.08 -3.70
N CYS A 71 13.70 -9.22 -4.02
CA CYS A 71 13.72 -8.50 -5.30
C CYS A 71 13.68 -9.47 -6.48
N ILE A 72 14.56 -10.48 -6.48
CA ILE A 72 14.62 -11.48 -7.54
C ILE A 72 13.36 -12.35 -7.58
N PHE A 73 12.86 -12.78 -6.41
CA PHE A 73 11.62 -13.54 -6.33
C PHE A 73 10.45 -12.77 -6.95
N TYR A 74 10.30 -11.48 -6.59
CA TYR A 74 9.27 -10.62 -7.16
C TYR A 74 9.39 -10.50 -8.68
N LEU A 75 10.60 -10.29 -9.23
CA LEU A 75 10.81 -10.14 -10.67
C LEU A 75 10.53 -11.44 -11.43
N ILE A 76 10.87 -12.60 -10.86
CA ILE A 76 10.56 -13.90 -11.45
C ILE A 76 9.05 -14.08 -11.57
N LEU A 77 8.31 -13.84 -10.48
CA LEU A 77 6.86 -13.97 -10.51
C LEU A 77 6.19 -12.91 -11.39
N ARG A 78 6.72 -11.68 -11.43
CA ARG A 78 6.23 -10.64 -12.35
C ARG A 78 6.45 -11.02 -13.81
N GLY A 79 7.57 -11.66 -14.15
CA GLY A 79 7.82 -12.19 -15.48
C GLY A 79 6.80 -13.28 -15.85
N LEU A 80 6.50 -14.17 -14.92
CA LEU A 80 5.47 -15.21 -15.08
C LEU A 80 4.08 -14.61 -15.28
N ASP A 81 3.65 -13.66 -14.41
CA ASP A 81 2.39 -12.91 -14.55
C ASP A 81 2.28 -12.24 -15.93
N THR A 82 3.37 -11.62 -16.41
CA THR A 82 3.37 -10.90 -17.70
C THR A 82 3.13 -11.83 -18.89
N ILE A 83 3.50 -13.12 -18.80
CA ILE A 83 3.16 -14.13 -19.82
C ILE A 83 1.70 -14.58 -19.68
N GLU A 84 1.20 -14.70 -18.45
CA GLU A 84 -0.17 -15.14 -18.16
C GLU A 84 -1.21 -14.11 -18.60
N ASP A 85 -1.01 -12.84 -18.23
CA ASP A 85 -1.93 -11.72 -18.47
C ASP A 85 -2.05 -11.35 -19.97
N ASP A 86 -1.02 -11.65 -20.77
CA ASP A 86 -1.00 -11.27 -22.19
C ASP A 86 -1.91 -12.19 -23.03
N MET A 87 -3.14 -11.76 -23.25
CA MET A 87 -4.16 -12.47 -24.02
C MET A 87 -3.84 -12.60 -25.52
N THR A 88 -2.76 -11.99 -26.01
CA THR A 88 -2.34 -12.10 -27.41
C THR A 88 -1.44 -13.31 -27.69
N ILE A 89 -0.85 -13.90 -26.65
CA ILE A 89 -0.03 -15.11 -26.76
C ILE A 89 -0.95 -16.33 -26.95
N PRO A 90 -0.82 -17.11 -28.05
CA PRO A 90 -1.60 -18.32 -28.26
C PRO A 90 -1.41 -19.33 -27.12
N LEU A 91 -2.46 -20.08 -26.77
CA LEU A 91 -2.40 -21.06 -25.69
C LEU A 91 -1.34 -22.14 -25.92
N GLU A 92 -1.10 -22.52 -27.17
CA GLU A 92 -0.10 -23.50 -27.58
C GLU A 92 1.34 -23.05 -27.24
N GLU A 93 1.57 -21.75 -27.16
CA GLU A 93 2.84 -21.15 -26.74
C GLU A 93 2.84 -20.82 -25.24
N LYS A 94 1.74 -20.23 -24.75
CA LYS A 94 1.60 -19.77 -23.36
C LYS A 94 1.75 -20.92 -22.36
N VAL A 95 1.05 -22.04 -22.58
CA VAL A 95 1.04 -23.15 -21.62
C VAL A 95 2.43 -23.74 -21.40
N PRO A 96 3.19 -24.14 -22.45
CA PRO A 96 4.56 -24.62 -22.24
C PRO A 96 5.47 -23.59 -21.58
N LEU A 97 5.31 -22.30 -21.88
CA LEU A 97 6.09 -21.23 -21.23
C LEU A 97 5.81 -21.16 -19.73
N LEU A 98 4.54 -21.20 -19.32
CA LEU A 98 4.14 -21.14 -17.91
C LEU A 98 4.60 -22.39 -17.14
N GLU A 99 4.36 -23.59 -17.68
CA GLU A 99 4.73 -24.86 -17.02
C GLU A 99 6.26 -25.02 -16.90
N ASN A 100 7.01 -24.59 -17.91
CA ASN A 100 8.47 -24.73 -17.94
C ASN A 100 9.22 -23.48 -17.46
N PHE A 101 8.52 -22.47 -16.93
CA PHE A 101 9.15 -21.23 -16.49
C PHE A 101 10.23 -21.45 -15.42
N VAL A 102 10.03 -22.45 -14.54
CA VAL A 102 11.04 -22.84 -13.55
C VAL A 102 12.35 -23.32 -14.19
N ASN A 103 12.28 -24.01 -15.34
CA ASN A 103 13.44 -24.50 -16.07
C ASN A 103 14.17 -23.37 -16.83
N ILE A 104 13.47 -22.29 -17.15
CA ILE A 104 14.07 -21.08 -17.73
C ILE A 104 15.03 -20.41 -16.74
N LEU A 105 14.79 -20.54 -15.43
CA LEU A 105 15.68 -19.98 -14.39
C LEU A 105 17.10 -20.58 -14.42
N ASP A 106 17.30 -21.74 -15.08
CA ASP A 106 18.60 -22.38 -15.27
C ASP A 106 19.19 -22.15 -16.67
N GLN A 107 18.61 -21.27 -17.48
CA GLN A 107 19.05 -21.01 -18.86
C GLN A 107 19.75 -19.64 -18.95
N PRO A 108 21.09 -19.57 -18.82
CA PRO A 108 21.82 -18.32 -18.94
C PRO A 108 21.53 -17.62 -20.27
N GLY A 109 21.25 -16.32 -20.20
CA GLY A 109 21.00 -15.51 -21.39
C GLY A 109 19.59 -15.62 -21.97
N TRP A 110 18.67 -16.36 -21.33
CA TRP A 110 17.29 -16.44 -21.79
C TRP A 110 16.61 -15.06 -21.76
N THR A 111 15.85 -14.77 -22.82
CA THR A 111 15.04 -13.57 -23.00
C THR A 111 13.77 -13.94 -23.75
N TYR A 112 12.72 -13.13 -23.60
CA TYR A 112 11.46 -13.32 -24.30
C TYR A 112 10.89 -11.99 -24.79
N SER A 113 10.52 -11.96 -26.07
CA SER A 113 10.00 -10.76 -26.76
C SER A 113 8.65 -11.00 -27.43
N GLY A 114 8.02 -12.16 -27.17
CA GLY A 114 6.75 -12.59 -27.78
C GLY A 114 5.50 -11.90 -27.22
N ASN A 115 5.62 -11.19 -26.08
CA ASN A 115 4.54 -10.33 -25.59
C ASN A 115 4.20 -9.22 -26.58
N HIS A 116 2.94 -8.79 -26.54
CA HIS A 116 2.45 -7.63 -27.28
C HIS A 116 3.26 -6.37 -26.94
N GLU A 117 3.52 -5.50 -27.92
CA GLU A 117 4.35 -4.29 -27.72
C GLU A 117 3.79 -3.31 -26.68
N ARG A 118 2.49 -3.39 -26.40
CA ARG A 118 1.81 -2.56 -25.40
C ARG A 118 1.73 -3.20 -24.02
N GLU A 119 2.21 -4.44 -23.87
CA GLU A 119 2.25 -5.11 -22.58
C GLU A 119 3.18 -4.34 -21.65
N LYS A 120 2.66 -3.94 -20.49
CA LYS A 120 3.24 -2.86 -19.68
C LYS A 120 4.62 -3.22 -19.16
N ASP A 121 4.79 -4.48 -18.77
CA ASP A 121 5.99 -4.98 -18.12
C ASP A 121 6.85 -5.86 -19.06
N ARG A 122 6.58 -5.82 -20.37
CA ARG A 122 7.31 -6.58 -21.43
C ARG A 122 8.82 -6.47 -21.34
N ASP A 123 9.35 -5.27 -21.07
CA ASP A 123 10.79 -5.02 -21.06
C ASP A 123 11.54 -5.89 -20.03
N LEU A 124 10.86 -6.29 -18.94
CA LEU A 124 11.41 -7.23 -17.95
C LEU A 124 11.73 -8.58 -18.59
N LEU A 125 10.84 -9.10 -19.43
CA LEU A 125 11.03 -10.39 -20.12
C LEU A 125 12.08 -10.29 -21.23
N VAL A 126 12.17 -9.15 -21.91
CA VAL A 126 13.20 -8.88 -22.93
C VAL A 126 14.61 -8.86 -22.32
N GLU A 127 14.76 -8.31 -21.11
CA GLU A 127 16.04 -8.29 -20.38
C GLU A 127 16.10 -9.30 -19.22
N PHE A 128 15.34 -10.40 -19.29
CA PHE A 128 15.19 -11.36 -18.17
C PHE A 128 16.49 -12.08 -17.78
N HIS A 129 17.47 -12.13 -18.69
CA HIS A 129 18.80 -12.67 -18.46
C HIS A 129 19.51 -12.03 -17.24
N TYR A 130 19.23 -10.76 -16.91
CA TYR A 130 19.75 -10.14 -15.68
C TYR A 130 19.19 -10.80 -14.42
N VAL A 131 17.87 -11.09 -14.41
CA VAL A 131 17.19 -11.76 -13.29
C VAL A 131 17.75 -13.16 -13.10
N ILE A 132 17.93 -13.91 -14.18
CA ILE A 132 18.53 -15.26 -14.15
C ILE A 132 19.96 -15.22 -13.59
N THR A 133 20.76 -14.23 -14.01
CA THR A 133 22.14 -14.08 -13.55
C THR A 133 22.22 -13.83 -12.04
N GLU A 134 21.37 -12.95 -11.51
CA GLU A 134 21.33 -12.66 -10.07
C GLU A 134 20.66 -13.79 -9.27
N PHE A 135 19.65 -14.47 -9.83
CA PHE A 135 19.05 -15.67 -9.26
C PHE A 135 20.09 -16.77 -9.02
N GLY A 136 21.00 -16.98 -9.98
CA GLY A 136 22.10 -17.95 -9.86
C GLY A 136 23.05 -17.69 -8.68
N LYS A 137 23.15 -16.43 -8.22
CA LYS A 137 24.03 -16.00 -7.11
C LYS A 137 23.39 -16.16 -5.72
N LEU A 138 22.08 -16.41 -5.65
CA LEU A 138 21.39 -16.60 -4.38
C LEU A 138 21.83 -17.89 -3.66
N LYS A 139 21.66 -17.92 -2.34
CA LYS A 139 21.91 -19.12 -1.52
C LYS A 139 21.04 -20.29 -2.01
N PRO A 140 21.54 -21.54 -1.97
CA PRO A 140 20.78 -22.70 -2.43
C PRO A 140 19.36 -22.79 -1.84
N ALA A 141 19.21 -22.62 -0.53
CA ALA A 141 17.90 -22.67 0.13
C ALA A 141 16.89 -21.65 -0.43
N TYR A 142 17.33 -20.42 -0.73
CA TYR A 142 16.46 -19.40 -1.34
C TYR A 142 16.09 -19.74 -2.77
N ARG A 143 17.03 -20.29 -3.55
CA ARG A 143 16.74 -20.73 -4.91
C ARG A 143 15.72 -21.86 -4.90
N ASP A 144 15.87 -22.84 -4.02
CA ASP A 144 14.95 -23.98 -3.93
C ASP A 144 13.53 -23.53 -3.58
N ILE A 145 13.38 -22.57 -2.66
CA ILE A 145 12.08 -21.97 -2.32
C ILE A 145 11.47 -21.26 -3.54
N ILE A 146 12.24 -20.37 -4.19
CA ILE A 146 11.76 -19.60 -5.34
C ILE A 146 11.36 -20.52 -6.50
N ARG A 147 12.13 -21.58 -6.77
CA ARG A 147 11.82 -22.58 -7.80
C ARG A 147 10.52 -23.30 -7.51
N ASP A 148 10.35 -23.83 -6.32
CA ASP A 148 9.15 -24.59 -5.92
C ASP A 148 7.88 -23.72 -6.09
N ILE A 149 7.93 -22.47 -5.64
CA ILE A 149 6.81 -21.55 -5.81
C ILE A 149 6.57 -21.20 -7.29
N THR A 150 7.63 -20.94 -8.05
CA THR A 150 7.53 -20.62 -9.48
C THR A 150 6.93 -21.79 -10.27
N GLU A 151 7.33 -23.02 -9.99
CA GLU A 151 6.81 -24.24 -10.62
C GLU A 151 5.31 -24.43 -10.31
N ARG A 152 4.93 -24.35 -9.03
CA ARG A 152 3.53 -24.50 -8.61
C ARG A 152 2.62 -23.39 -9.15
N MET A 153 3.12 -22.15 -9.17
CA MET A 153 2.38 -20.99 -9.71
C MET A 153 2.22 -21.10 -11.23
N GLY A 154 3.29 -21.45 -11.95
CA GLY A 154 3.25 -21.66 -13.41
C GLY A 154 2.31 -22.78 -13.82
N ALA A 155 2.34 -23.92 -13.13
CA ALA A 155 1.41 -25.03 -13.36
C ALA A 155 -0.05 -24.65 -13.03
N GLY A 156 -0.27 -23.88 -11.96
CA GLY A 156 -1.58 -23.35 -11.61
C GLY A 156 -2.14 -22.42 -12.69
N MET A 157 -1.36 -21.44 -13.12
CA MET A 157 -1.72 -20.50 -14.19
C MET A 157 -2.00 -21.19 -15.52
N ALA A 158 -1.15 -22.16 -15.91
CA ALA A 158 -1.35 -22.94 -17.13
C ALA A 158 -2.70 -23.68 -17.10
N ARG A 159 -3.04 -24.30 -15.97
CA ARG A 159 -4.32 -24.98 -15.78
C ARG A 159 -5.52 -24.02 -15.96
N TYR A 160 -5.46 -22.82 -15.38
CA TYR A 160 -6.54 -21.84 -15.53
C TYR A 160 -6.63 -21.27 -16.95
N ALA A 161 -5.49 -21.03 -17.61
CA ALA A 161 -5.44 -20.58 -19.00
C ALA A 161 -6.04 -21.61 -19.98
N GLN A 162 -5.89 -22.91 -19.69
CA GLN A 162 -6.44 -24.01 -20.50
C GLN A 162 -7.92 -24.29 -20.25
N ASP A 163 -8.45 -23.85 -19.11
CA ASP A 163 -9.82 -24.15 -18.72
C ASP A 163 -10.80 -23.30 -19.53
N LYS A 164 -11.27 -23.88 -20.64
CA LYS A 164 -12.23 -23.25 -21.55
C LYS A 164 -13.53 -22.83 -20.86
N GLU A 165 -13.93 -23.52 -19.81
CA GLU A 165 -15.13 -23.16 -19.05
C GLU A 165 -14.85 -21.92 -18.20
N HIS A 166 -13.69 -21.83 -17.55
CA HIS A 166 -13.27 -20.60 -16.88
C HIS A 166 -13.07 -19.42 -17.85
N VAL A 167 -12.47 -19.64 -19.01
CA VAL A 167 -12.23 -18.59 -20.01
C VAL A 167 -13.55 -18.03 -20.57
N VAL A 168 -14.57 -18.88 -20.76
CA VAL A 168 -15.86 -18.45 -21.34
C VAL A 168 -16.88 -18.03 -20.28
N ALA A 169 -16.98 -18.78 -19.18
CA ALA A 169 -18.01 -18.61 -18.15
C ALA A 169 -17.51 -17.88 -16.89
N GLY A 170 -16.21 -17.59 -16.78
CA GLY A 170 -15.59 -17.00 -15.60
C GLY A 170 -15.45 -17.99 -14.44
N ILE A 171 -15.05 -17.48 -13.27
CA ILE A 171 -14.97 -18.29 -12.04
C ILE A 171 -16.38 -18.69 -11.58
N GLN A 172 -16.60 -19.98 -11.29
CA GLN A 172 -17.93 -20.48 -10.94
C GLN A 172 -18.20 -20.42 -9.43
N THR A 173 -17.39 -21.07 -8.60
CA THR A 173 -17.64 -21.17 -7.15
C THR A 173 -16.69 -20.29 -6.34
N ILE A 174 -17.05 -20.03 -5.07
CA ILE A 174 -16.13 -19.37 -4.11
C ILE A 174 -14.88 -20.23 -3.91
N LYS A 175 -15.01 -21.56 -3.97
CA LYS A 175 -13.86 -22.46 -3.87
C LYS A 175 -12.91 -22.33 -5.07
N ASP A 176 -13.44 -22.21 -6.28
CA ASP A 176 -12.61 -21.98 -7.48
C ASP A 176 -11.93 -20.61 -7.42
N TYR A 177 -12.61 -19.61 -6.87
CA TYR A 177 -12.06 -18.28 -6.60
C TYR A 177 -10.90 -18.31 -5.60
N GLU A 178 -11.08 -18.99 -4.47
CA GLU A 178 -10.02 -19.19 -3.47
C GLU A 178 -8.87 -20.03 -4.03
N GLN A 179 -9.16 -21.04 -4.85
CA GLN A 179 -8.13 -21.83 -5.51
C GLN A 179 -7.33 -21.00 -6.54
N TYR A 180 -7.98 -20.13 -7.30
CA TYR A 180 -7.29 -19.20 -8.19
C TYR A 180 -6.38 -18.26 -7.38
N CYS A 181 -6.93 -17.64 -6.32
CA CYS A 181 -6.17 -16.76 -5.43
C CYS A 181 -5.01 -17.48 -4.72
N HIS A 182 -5.17 -18.76 -4.41
CA HIS A 182 -4.09 -19.59 -3.88
C HIS A 182 -2.90 -19.64 -4.84
N TYR A 183 -3.13 -20.00 -6.10
CA TYR A 183 -2.03 -20.12 -7.07
C TYR A 183 -1.35 -18.78 -7.34
N VAL A 184 -2.09 -17.69 -7.51
CA VAL A 184 -1.50 -16.41 -7.93
C VAL A 184 -1.00 -15.54 -6.77
N ALA A 185 -1.41 -15.81 -5.54
CA ALA A 185 -1.03 -14.99 -4.38
C ALA A 185 -0.80 -15.77 -3.07
N GLY A 186 -1.57 -16.84 -2.80
CA GLY A 186 -1.36 -17.69 -1.62
C GLY A 186 0.03 -18.34 -1.61
N LEU A 187 0.48 -18.87 -2.76
CA LEU A 187 1.83 -19.39 -2.97
C LEU A 187 2.91 -18.34 -2.75
N VAL A 188 2.65 -17.09 -3.13
CA VAL A 188 3.59 -15.97 -2.88
C VAL A 188 3.74 -15.73 -1.37
N GLY A 189 2.63 -15.79 -0.63
CA GLY A 189 2.64 -15.75 0.84
C GLY A 189 3.46 -16.89 1.46
N GLU A 190 3.29 -18.12 0.97
CA GLU A 190 4.08 -19.28 1.39
C GLU A 190 5.59 -19.07 1.12
N GLY A 191 5.94 -18.67 -0.11
CA GLY A 191 7.32 -18.42 -0.53
C GLY A 191 8.00 -17.36 0.33
N LEU A 192 7.33 -16.22 0.53
CA LEU A 192 7.83 -15.15 1.39
C LEU A 192 8.02 -15.64 2.83
N THR A 193 7.07 -16.39 3.39
CA THR A 193 7.18 -16.96 4.74
C THR A 193 8.41 -17.86 4.86
N ARG A 194 8.62 -18.75 3.89
CA ARG A 194 9.78 -19.65 3.84
C ARG A 194 11.09 -18.87 3.76
N LEU A 195 11.16 -17.82 2.93
CA LEU A 195 12.33 -16.94 2.86
C LEU A 195 12.60 -16.24 4.21
N PHE A 196 11.56 -15.74 4.88
CA PHE A 196 11.71 -15.07 6.18
C PHE A 196 12.21 -16.01 7.27
N VAL A 197 11.68 -17.23 7.31
CA VAL A 197 12.08 -18.26 8.29
C VAL A 197 13.50 -18.74 8.02
N GLU A 198 13.85 -19.02 6.76
CA GLU A 198 15.22 -19.39 6.37
C GLU A 198 16.23 -18.28 6.72
N GLY A 199 15.85 -17.02 6.51
CA GLY A 199 16.63 -15.85 6.93
C GLY A 199 16.68 -15.61 8.44
N LYS A 200 15.94 -16.38 9.25
CA LYS A 200 15.77 -16.24 10.71
C LYS A 200 15.15 -14.92 11.16
N LEU A 201 14.34 -14.30 10.29
CA LEU A 201 13.70 -13.00 10.51
C LEU A 201 12.21 -13.10 10.86
N ALA A 202 11.67 -14.32 10.83
CA ALA A 202 10.32 -14.65 11.29
C ALA A 202 10.33 -15.88 12.22
N ASN A 203 9.22 -16.11 12.92
CA ASN A 203 9.05 -17.28 13.78
C ASN A 203 8.78 -18.54 12.94
N GLU A 204 9.53 -19.61 13.19
CA GLU A 204 9.36 -20.93 12.53
C GLU A 204 7.93 -21.47 12.66
N MET A 205 7.20 -21.14 13.73
CA MET A 205 5.81 -21.58 13.92
C MET A 205 4.84 -21.06 12.84
N LEU A 206 5.23 -20.04 12.06
CA LEU A 206 4.43 -19.61 10.90
C LEU A 206 4.36 -20.70 9.82
N MET A 207 5.36 -21.59 9.74
CA MET A 207 5.35 -22.74 8.83
C MET A 207 4.34 -23.81 9.22
N GLU A 208 3.97 -23.89 10.50
CA GLU A 208 2.97 -24.85 11.01
C GLU A 208 1.53 -24.34 10.81
N ARG A 209 1.38 -23.10 10.32
CA ARG A 209 0.09 -22.40 10.18
C ARG A 209 -0.10 -21.86 8.76
N PRO A 210 -0.24 -22.76 7.78
CA PRO A 210 -0.33 -22.35 6.37
C PRO A 210 -1.56 -21.50 6.06
N ASP A 211 -2.61 -21.61 6.88
CA ASP A 211 -3.80 -20.77 6.82
C ASP A 211 -3.50 -19.27 6.97
N LEU A 212 -2.44 -18.91 7.71
CA LEU A 212 -2.08 -17.52 7.96
C LEU A 212 -1.40 -16.87 6.74
N HIS A 213 -0.37 -17.52 6.18
CA HIS A 213 0.30 -16.98 5.00
C HIS A 213 -0.58 -17.07 3.74
N GLU A 214 -1.45 -18.07 3.67
CA GLU A 214 -2.50 -18.15 2.65
C GLU A 214 -3.42 -16.93 2.74
N SER A 215 -3.89 -16.59 3.93
CA SER A 215 -4.76 -15.43 4.14
C SER A 215 -4.08 -14.11 3.83
N MET A 216 -2.78 -13.97 4.11
CA MET A 216 -1.97 -12.81 3.71
C MET A 216 -1.98 -12.61 2.19
N GLY A 217 -1.73 -13.67 1.42
CA GLY A 217 -1.76 -13.61 -0.05
C GLY A 217 -3.17 -13.36 -0.60
N GLN A 218 -4.15 -14.13 -0.12
CA GLN A 218 -5.52 -14.02 -0.60
C GLN A 218 -6.14 -12.65 -0.32
N LEU A 219 -5.95 -12.06 0.87
CA LEU A 219 -6.53 -10.74 1.17
C LEU A 219 -6.06 -9.68 0.16
N LEU A 220 -4.77 -9.66 -0.19
CA LEU A 220 -4.23 -8.71 -1.17
C LEU A 220 -4.83 -8.94 -2.56
N GLN A 221 -4.90 -10.20 -2.99
CA GLN A 221 -5.42 -10.54 -4.32
C GLN A 221 -6.91 -10.26 -4.44
N GLN A 222 -7.69 -10.63 -3.42
CA GLN A 222 -9.13 -10.39 -3.39
C GLN A 222 -9.44 -8.90 -3.42
N VAL A 223 -8.67 -8.07 -2.72
CA VAL A 223 -8.81 -6.61 -2.78
C VAL A 223 -8.53 -6.05 -4.17
N ASN A 224 -7.49 -6.53 -4.86
CA ASN A 224 -7.21 -6.11 -6.23
C ASN A 224 -8.37 -6.50 -7.17
N ILE A 225 -8.82 -7.76 -7.13
CA ILE A 225 -9.95 -8.26 -7.94
C ILE A 225 -11.25 -7.47 -7.68
N ILE A 226 -11.51 -7.10 -6.42
CA ILE A 226 -12.69 -6.28 -6.09
C ILE A 226 -12.56 -4.88 -6.71
N ARG A 227 -11.40 -4.24 -6.52
CA ARG A 227 -11.14 -2.86 -6.97
C ARG A 227 -11.13 -2.73 -8.49
N ASP A 228 -10.63 -3.75 -9.17
CA ASP A 228 -10.29 -3.70 -10.60
C ASP A 228 -11.41 -4.24 -11.51
N ILE A 229 -12.60 -4.56 -10.96
CA ILE A 229 -13.75 -5.12 -11.71
C ILE A 229 -14.05 -4.41 -13.04
N HIS A 230 -13.96 -3.07 -13.09
CA HIS A 230 -14.21 -2.33 -14.32
C HIS A 230 -13.09 -2.54 -15.36
N GLU A 231 -11.82 -2.51 -14.93
CA GLU A 231 -10.67 -2.73 -15.81
C GLU A 231 -10.66 -4.18 -16.32
N ASP A 232 -10.87 -5.15 -15.43
CA ASP A 232 -10.95 -6.56 -15.79
C ASP A 232 -12.08 -6.83 -16.79
N PHE A 233 -13.25 -6.22 -16.60
CA PHE A 233 -14.36 -6.37 -17.54
C PHE A 233 -14.05 -5.80 -18.94
N VAL A 234 -13.37 -4.65 -19.01
CA VAL A 234 -12.92 -4.05 -20.27
C VAL A 234 -11.92 -4.96 -21.00
N ASP A 235 -11.07 -5.65 -20.24
CA ASP A 235 -10.10 -6.62 -20.76
C ASP A 235 -10.70 -8.03 -21.00
N HIS A 236 -12.03 -8.17 -20.90
CA HIS A 236 -12.75 -9.43 -21.06
C HIS A 236 -12.40 -10.52 -20.02
N ARG A 237 -11.93 -10.12 -18.83
CA ARG A 237 -11.63 -11.00 -17.69
C ARG A 237 -12.78 -10.95 -16.66
N LYS A 238 -13.12 -12.10 -16.07
CA LYS A 238 -14.23 -12.24 -15.10
C LYS A 238 -13.82 -13.08 -13.88
N PHE A 239 -13.34 -12.40 -12.85
CA PHE A 239 -12.83 -13.07 -11.63
C PHE A 239 -13.84 -13.17 -10.49
N TRP A 240 -14.93 -12.40 -10.49
CA TRP A 240 -15.92 -12.55 -9.42
C TRP A 240 -16.70 -13.86 -9.61
N PRO A 241 -16.81 -14.71 -8.58
CA PRO A 241 -17.41 -16.03 -8.73
C PRO A 241 -18.92 -15.94 -8.99
N ARG A 242 -19.42 -16.77 -9.90
CA ARG A 242 -20.86 -16.89 -10.21
C ARG A 242 -21.70 -17.19 -8.98
N GLU A 243 -21.21 -18.01 -8.07
CA GLU A 243 -21.86 -18.29 -6.78
C GLU A 243 -22.13 -17.02 -5.95
N ILE A 244 -21.38 -15.93 -6.16
CA ILE A 244 -21.65 -14.63 -5.54
C ILE A 244 -22.53 -13.78 -6.46
N TRP A 245 -22.08 -13.44 -7.66
CA TRP A 245 -22.76 -12.42 -8.47
C TRP A 245 -24.15 -12.84 -8.94
N SER A 246 -24.39 -14.14 -9.17
CA SER A 246 -25.70 -14.64 -9.64
C SER A 246 -26.80 -14.57 -8.59
N LYS A 247 -26.46 -14.28 -7.32
CA LYS A 247 -27.45 -13.96 -6.27
C LYS A 247 -28.06 -12.56 -6.45
N HIS A 248 -27.40 -11.69 -7.21
CA HIS A 248 -27.72 -10.27 -7.31
C HIS A 248 -28.18 -9.85 -8.69
N VAL A 249 -27.62 -10.44 -9.75
CA VAL A 249 -27.93 -10.15 -11.15
C VAL A 249 -27.96 -11.42 -11.99
N ASP A 250 -28.68 -11.40 -13.12
CA ASP A 250 -28.80 -12.56 -14.00
C ASP A 250 -27.58 -12.74 -14.91
N LYS A 251 -26.95 -11.63 -15.32
CA LYS A 251 -25.74 -11.62 -16.15
C LYS A 251 -24.64 -10.79 -15.48
N PHE A 252 -23.39 -11.17 -15.71
CA PHE A 252 -22.25 -10.45 -15.13
C PHE A 252 -22.19 -8.99 -15.60
N GLU A 253 -22.51 -8.75 -16.87
CA GLU A 253 -22.52 -7.43 -17.52
C GLU A 253 -23.46 -6.44 -16.81
N ASP A 254 -24.53 -6.95 -16.19
CA ASP A 254 -25.50 -6.13 -15.46
C ASP A 254 -24.86 -5.46 -14.24
N LEU A 255 -23.75 -5.99 -13.68
CA LEU A 255 -23.01 -5.33 -12.59
C LEU A 255 -22.46 -3.95 -13.01
N LEU A 256 -22.15 -3.78 -14.30
CA LEU A 256 -21.56 -2.56 -14.85
C LEU A 256 -22.64 -1.59 -15.37
N ASP A 257 -23.86 -2.07 -15.61
CA ASP A 257 -24.98 -1.24 -16.05
C ASP A 257 -25.45 -0.31 -14.90
N PRO A 258 -25.48 1.02 -15.10
CA PRO A 258 -26.05 1.96 -14.14
C PRO A 258 -27.48 1.63 -13.69
N ALA A 259 -28.30 0.96 -14.51
CA ALA A 259 -29.67 0.56 -14.16
C ALA A 259 -29.73 -0.45 -13.00
N HIS A 260 -28.67 -1.25 -12.81
CA HIS A 260 -28.60 -2.31 -11.81
C HIS A 260 -27.70 -1.94 -10.61
N ARG A 261 -27.38 -0.65 -10.43
CA ARG A 261 -26.38 -0.19 -9.45
C ARG A 261 -26.62 -0.64 -8.01
N ALA A 262 -27.88 -0.70 -7.57
CA ALA A 262 -28.21 -1.17 -6.22
C ALA A 262 -27.85 -2.66 -6.02
N ALA A 263 -28.14 -3.50 -7.01
CA ALA A 263 -27.77 -4.91 -7.01
C ALA A 263 -26.25 -5.10 -7.07
N ALA A 264 -25.58 -4.31 -7.92
CA ALA A 264 -24.11 -4.30 -8.01
C ALA A 264 -23.46 -3.95 -6.66
N LEU A 265 -23.96 -2.93 -5.94
CA LEU A 265 -23.47 -2.56 -4.60
C LEU A 265 -23.69 -3.66 -3.54
N ASN A 266 -24.79 -4.41 -3.62
CA ASN A 266 -25.00 -5.56 -2.73
C ASN A 266 -24.02 -6.70 -3.07
N CYS A 267 -23.76 -6.93 -4.36
CA CYS A 267 -22.77 -7.91 -4.84
C CYS A 267 -21.35 -7.55 -4.38
N SER A 268 -20.93 -6.29 -4.52
CA SER A 268 -19.61 -5.87 -4.03
C SER A 268 -19.49 -6.00 -2.52
N SER A 269 -20.59 -5.87 -1.79
CA SER A 269 -20.63 -6.07 -0.34
C SER A 269 -20.46 -7.55 0.04
N ASP A 270 -20.98 -8.50 -0.74
CA ASP A 270 -20.72 -9.94 -0.57
C ASP A 270 -19.24 -10.28 -0.87
N MET A 271 -18.67 -9.72 -1.95
CA MET A 271 -17.24 -9.87 -2.25
C MET A 271 -16.34 -9.32 -1.15
N ILE A 272 -16.64 -8.11 -0.65
CA ILE A 272 -15.88 -7.49 0.46
C ILE A 272 -16.04 -8.29 1.74
N LEU A 273 -17.21 -8.86 2.02
CA LEU A 273 -17.41 -9.76 3.15
C LEU A 273 -16.52 -11.01 3.05
N ASN A 274 -16.38 -11.59 1.85
CA ASN A 274 -15.47 -12.72 1.63
C ASN A 274 -14.02 -12.35 2.00
N ALA A 275 -13.54 -11.20 1.55
CA ALA A 275 -12.19 -10.71 1.88
C ALA A 275 -11.99 -10.34 3.35
N LEU A 276 -12.95 -9.64 3.97
CA LEU A 276 -12.85 -9.18 5.37
C LEU A 276 -12.66 -10.32 6.38
N ARG A 277 -13.12 -11.54 6.06
CA ARG A 277 -12.96 -12.72 6.91
C ARG A 277 -11.49 -13.13 7.12
N ARG A 278 -10.60 -12.73 6.22
CA ARG A 278 -9.15 -13.01 6.27
C ARG A 278 -8.38 -12.07 7.22
N ALA A 279 -8.96 -10.91 7.54
CA ALA A 279 -8.25 -9.87 8.28
C ALA A 279 -7.72 -10.31 9.67
N PRO A 280 -8.45 -11.10 10.50
CA PRO A 280 -7.90 -11.62 11.75
C PRO A 280 -6.65 -12.50 11.55
N ASP A 281 -6.66 -13.37 10.54
CA ASP A 281 -5.52 -14.24 10.22
C ASP A 281 -4.30 -13.42 9.77
N CYS A 282 -4.52 -12.34 9.01
CA CYS A 282 -3.46 -11.40 8.64
C CYS A 282 -2.83 -10.71 9.87
N ILE A 283 -3.65 -10.26 10.82
CA ILE A 283 -3.13 -9.68 12.07
C ILE A 283 -2.33 -10.73 12.86
N TYR A 284 -2.82 -11.97 12.91
CA TYR A 284 -2.12 -13.05 13.59
C TYR A 284 -0.77 -13.35 12.93
N TYR A 285 -0.73 -13.43 11.59
CA TYR A 285 0.50 -13.63 10.84
C TYR A 285 1.55 -12.54 11.18
N LEU A 286 1.14 -11.27 11.20
CA LEU A 286 2.02 -10.14 11.53
C LEU A 286 2.61 -10.22 12.94
N ALA A 287 1.92 -10.84 13.89
CA ALA A 287 2.45 -11.07 15.24
C ALA A 287 3.60 -12.09 15.28
N GLY A 288 3.76 -12.93 14.25
CA GLY A 288 4.84 -13.90 14.13
C GLY A 288 6.13 -13.36 13.49
N ILE A 289 6.13 -12.13 12.99
CA ILE A 289 7.30 -11.50 12.37
C ILE A 289 8.20 -10.88 13.44
N ARG A 290 9.52 -11.13 13.34
CA ARG A 290 10.50 -10.70 14.35
C ARG A 290 11.30 -9.47 13.92
N ASP A 291 11.66 -9.40 12.64
CA ASP A 291 12.43 -8.31 12.08
C ASP A 291 11.54 -7.12 11.68
N GLN A 292 11.97 -5.90 12.00
CA GLN A 292 11.18 -4.70 11.73
C GLN A 292 11.00 -4.43 10.24
N SER A 293 12.02 -4.67 9.41
CA SER A 293 11.91 -4.44 7.97
C SER A 293 10.96 -5.43 7.30
N VAL A 294 11.00 -6.70 7.74
CA VAL A 294 10.05 -7.75 7.30
C VAL A 294 8.64 -7.43 7.79
N PHE A 295 8.50 -6.93 9.02
CA PHE A 295 7.20 -6.50 9.54
C PHE A 295 6.62 -5.37 8.70
N ASN A 296 7.42 -4.34 8.40
CA ASN A 296 7.02 -3.22 7.54
C ASN A 296 6.59 -3.71 6.15
N PHE A 297 7.39 -4.63 5.57
CA PHE A 297 7.11 -5.24 4.28
C PHE A 297 5.76 -5.97 4.24
N CYS A 298 5.42 -6.71 5.28
CA CYS A 298 4.15 -7.40 5.38
C CYS A 298 2.99 -6.48 5.78
N ALA A 299 3.19 -5.55 6.71
CA ALA A 299 2.12 -4.74 7.31
C ALA A 299 1.60 -3.65 6.38
N ILE A 300 2.48 -2.97 5.62
CA ILE A 300 2.09 -1.86 4.75
C ILE A 300 1.04 -2.29 3.69
N PRO A 301 1.26 -3.36 2.90
CA PRO A 301 0.26 -3.81 1.94
C PRO A 301 -1.08 -4.19 2.59
N GLN A 302 -1.05 -4.84 3.75
CA GLN A 302 -2.27 -5.28 4.44
C GLN A 302 -3.08 -4.09 4.99
N SER A 303 -2.41 -3.09 5.56
CA SER A 303 -3.05 -1.83 5.95
C SER A 303 -3.67 -1.09 4.76
N MET A 304 -2.97 -1.06 3.61
CA MET A 304 -3.50 -0.49 2.36
C MET A 304 -4.68 -1.29 1.81
N ALA A 305 -4.67 -2.62 1.96
CA ALA A 305 -5.76 -3.48 1.56
C ALA A 305 -7.03 -3.19 2.37
N MET A 306 -6.93 -3.08 3.70
CA MET A 306 -8.04 -2.67 4.56
C MET A 306 -8.57 -1.27 4.23
N ALA A 307 -7.69 -0.32 3.92
CA ALA A 307 -8.08 1.00 3.48
C ALA A 307 -8.85 0.95 2.15
N THR A 308 -8.34 0.18 1.19
CA THR A 308 -8.95 0.00 -0.14
C THR A 308 -10.32 -0.66 -0.05
N LEU A 309 -10.49 -1.70 0.78
CA LEU A 309 -11.80 -2.29 1.06
C LEU A 309 -12.78 -1.23 1.55
N SER A 310 -12.37 -0.34 2.46
CA SER A 310 -13.23 0.73 2.97
C SER A 310 -13.62 1.77 1.92
N VAL A 311 -12.79 1.96 0.89
CA VAL A 311 -13.06 2.86 -0.25
C VAL A 311 -13.98 2.18 -1.28
N CYS A 312 -13.81 0.86 -1.50
CA CYS A 312 -14.66 0.09 -2.40
C CYS A 312 -16.06 -0.15 -1.81
N PHE A 313 -16.17 -0.27 -0.49
CA PHE A 313 -17.41 -0.61 0.19
C PHE A 313 -18.51 0.44 -0.03
N ARG A 314 -19.66 -0.04 -0.56
CA ARG A 314 -20.84 0.75 -0.89
C ARG A 314 -20.53 1.97 -1.77
N ASN A 315 -19.56 1.86 -2.67
CA ASN A 315 -19.13 2.94 -3.56
C ASN A 315 -19.53 2.69 -5.02
N PRO A 316 -20.49 3.45 -5.59
CA PRO A 316 -20.89 3.30 -6.98
C PRO A 316 -19.74 3.44 -7.97
N ALA A 317 -18.75 4.30 -7.69
CA ALA A 317 -17.66 4.58 -8.62
C ALA A 317 -16.79 3.34 -8.91
N LEU A 318 -16.87 2.28 -8.08
CA LEU A 318 -16.19 1.00 -8.27
C LEU A 318 -16.46 0.38 -9.65
N PHE A 319 -17.70 0.52 -10.15
CA PHE A 319 -18.12 -0.06 -11.43
C PHE A 319 -17.95 0.89 -12.62
N GLU A 320 -17.31 2.03 -12.42
CA GLU A 320 -17.10 3.05 -13.47
C GLU A 320 -15.62 3.34 -13.69
N ARG A 321 -14.78 3.09 -12.68
CA ARG A 321 -13.34 3.36 -12.70
C ARG A 321 -12.64 2.67 -11.54
N ASN A 322 -11.32 2.57 -11.65
CA ASN A 322 -10.47 2.12 -10.56
C ASN A 322 -10.45 3.14 -9.40
N VAL A 323 -10.97 2.73 -8.24
CA VAL A 323 -11.02 3.54 -7.02
C VAL A 323 -9.75 3.35 -6.21
N LYS A 324 -9.12 4.46 -5.80
CA LYS A 324 -7.81 4.44 -5.12
C LYS A 324 -7.84 5.26 -3.84
N ILE A 325 -7.12 4.81 -2.83
CA ILE A 325 -6.79 5.63 -1.66
C ILE A 325 -5.99 6.86 -2.11
N SER A 326 -6.12 7.98 -1.39
CA SER A 326 -5.34 9.17 -1.72
C SER A 326 -3.86 8.95 -1.41
N LYS A 327 -2.97 9.67 -2.11
CA LYS A 327 -1.53 9.60 -1.84
C LYS A 327 -1.19 9.98 -0.39
N GLY A 328 -1.92 10.93 0.19
CA GLY A 328 -1.76 11.31 1.59
C GLY A 328 -2.17 10.19 2.56
N GLU A 329 -3.29 9.52 2.31
CA GLU A 329 -3.71 8.35 3.11
C GLU A 329 -2.70 7.21 2.96
N ALA A 330 -2.18 6.96 1.74
CA ALA A 330 -1.12 5.97 1.54
C ALA A 330 0.14 6.30 2.36
N CYS A 331 0.64 7.55 2.35
CA CYS A 331 1.78 7.95 3.18
C CYS A 331 1.49 7.82 4.68
N GLN A 332 0.28 8.18 5.13
CA GLN A 332 -0.13 8.00 6.53
C GLN A 332 -0.09 6.52 6.92
N LEU A 333 -0.61 5.63 6.08
CA LEU A 333 -0.61 4.19 6.33
C LEU A 333 0.79 3.62 6.34
N MET A 334 1.68 4.08 5.46
CA MET A 334 3.08 3.69 5.49
C MET A 334 3.71 4.06 6.84
N MET A 335 3.51 5.29 7.32
CA MET A 335 4.04 5.73 8.61
C MET A 335 3.45 4.99 9.82
N GLU A 336 2.15 4.69 9.79
CA GLU A 336 1.49 3.97 10.89
C GLU A 336 1.90 2.49 10.91
N SER A 337 2.07 1.89 9.72
CA SER A 337 2.36 0.46 9.58
C SER A 337 3.82 0.09 9.76
N THR A 338 4.72 1.07 9.89
CA THR A 338 6.14 0.84 10.17
C THR A 338 6.49 0.88 11.66
N GLN A 339 5.53 1.16 12.54
CA GLN A 339 5.78 1.35 13.97
C GLN A 339 5.78 0.04 14.73
N ASN A 340 4.61 -0.57 14.91
CA ASN A 340 4.43 -1.82 15.65
C ASN A 340 3.05 -2.42 15.35
N LEU A 341 2.82 -3.63 15.87
CA LEU A 341 1.58 -4.37 15.67
C LEU A 341 0.34 -3.68 16.25
N GLU A 342 0.47 -2.99 17.39
CA GLU A 342 -0.66 -2.28 18.02
C GLU A 342 -1.16 -1.15 17.11
N THR A 343 -0.26 -0.36 16.54
CA THR A 343 -0.61 0.69 15.57
C THR A 343 -1.29 0.11 14.34
N VAL A 344 -0.79 -1.01 13.78
CA VAL A 344 -1.43 -1.71 12.65
C VAL A 344 -2.81 -2.24 13.03
N CYS A 345 -2.99 -2.79 14.23
CA CYS A 345 -4.30 -3.18 14.73
C CYS A 345 -5.24 -1.97 14.82
N GLY A 346 -4.74 -0.81 15.26
CA GLY A 346 -5.47 0.46 15.22
C GLY A 346 -5.93 0.84 13.81
N VAL A 347 -5.09 0.64 12.80
CA VAL A 347 -5.42 0.84 11.37
C VAL A 347 -6.54 -0.11 10.91
N PHE A 348 -6.42 -1.41 11.21
CA PHE A 348 -7.44 -2.41 10.88
C PHE A 348 -8.78 -2.09 11.53
N ARG A 349 -8.77 -1.79 12.84
CA ARG A 349 -9.95 -1.36 13.61
C ARG A 349 -10.58 -0.10 13.00
N ARG A 350 -9.77 0.90 12.64
CA ARG A 350 -10.25 2.15 12.02
C ARG A 350 -11.00 1.88 10.72
N PHE A 351 -10.47 1.04 9.83
CA PHE A 351 -11.12 0.75 8.55
C PHE A 351 -12.29 -0.23 8.68
N ALA A 352 -12.23 -1.20 9.58
CA ALA A 352 -13.37 -2.04 9.93
C ALA A 352 -14.55 -1.17 10.43
N ARG A 353 -14.28 -0.17 11.29
CA ARG A 353 -15.29 0.80 11.73
C ARG A 353 -15.82 1.67 10.60
N LYS A 354 -14.96 2.16 9.69
CA LYS A 354 -15.41 2.91 8.50
C LYS A 354 -16.35 2.07 7.63
N ILE A 355 -16.06 0.78 7.43
CA ILE A 355 -16.94 -0.14 6.69
C ILE A 355 -18.25 -0.34 7.46
N HIS A 356 -18.19 -0.63 8.76
CA HIS A 356 -19.37 -0.82 9.60
C HIS A 356 -20.29 0.41 9.62
N GLN A 357 -19.73 1.62 9.69
CA GLN A 357 -20.49 2.88 9.64
C GLN A 357 -21.18 3.13 8.29
N LYS A 358 -20.59 2.65 7.19
CA LYS A 358 -21.18 2.72 5.84
C LYS A 358 -22.18 1.59 5.57
N ASN A 359 -22.29 0.61 6.46
CA ASN A 359 -23.12 -0.57 6.26
C ASN A 359 -24.59 -0.17 6.23
N ASP A 360 -25.36 -0.74 5.30
CA ASP A 360 -26.74 -0.35 5.03
C ASP A 360 -27.68 -1.49 5.46
N PRO A 361 -28.67 -1.27 6.35
CA PRO A 361 -29.62 -2.31 6.77
C PRO A 361 -30.42 -2.94 5.63
N ARG A 362 -30.48 -2.30 4.45
CA ARG A 362 -31.13 -2.83 3.24
C ARG A 362 -30.24 -3.81 2.46
N ASP A 363 -28.95 -3.87 2.77
CA ASP A 363 -28.02 -4.82 2.16
C ASP A 363 -28.31 -6.24 2.70
N PRO A 364 -28.51 -7.25 1.83
CA PRO A 364 -28.68 -8.64 2.26
C PRO A 364 -27.56 -9.16 3.15
N ASN A 365 -26.35 -8.60 3.03
CA ASN A 365 -25.16 -8.99 3.77
C ASN A 365 -24.94 -8.18 5.06
N PHE A 366 -25.86 -7.27 5.42
CA PHE A 366 -25.71 -6.32 6.53
C PHE A 366 -25.24 -6.98 7.84
N LEU A 367 -25.90 -8.06 8.25
CA LEU A 367 -25.59 -8.77 9.50
C LEU A 367 -24.21 -9.43 9.43
N GLN A 368 -23.90 -10.10 8.32
CA GLN A 368 -22.63 -10.82 8.16
C GLN A 368 -21.43 -9.87 8.09
N ILE A 369 -21.59 -8.71 7.44
CA ILE A 369 -20.56 -7.65 7.43
C ILE A 369 -20.34 -7.10 8.83
N SER A 370 -21.42 -6.85 9.58
CA SER A 370 -21.32 -6.37 10.96
C SER A 370 -20.61 -7.39 11.86
N ILE A 371 -20.90 -8.69 11.68
CA ILE A 371 -20.21 -9.77 12.39
C ILE A 371 -18.73 -9.82 12.00
N ALA A 372 -18.39 -9.70 10.70
CA ALA A 372 -17.00 -9.72 10.24
C ALA A 372 -16.19 -8.54 10.82
N CYS A 373 -16.74 -7.33 10.79
CA CYS A 373 -16.11 -6.17 11.43
C CYS A 373 -15.95 -6.37 12.95
N GLY A 374 -16.99 -6.90 13.62
CA GLY A 374 -16.95 -7.20 15.05
C GLY A 374 -15.90 -8.25 15.42
N LYS A 375 -15.71 -9.29 14.58
CA LYS A 375 -14.66 -10.30 14.77
C LYS A 375 -13.26 -9.71 14.67
N ILE A 376 -13.03 -8.77 13.76
CA ILE A 376 -11.74 -8.05 13.68
C ILE A 376 -11.49 -7.28 14.98
N GLU A 377 -12.49 -6.54 15.48
CA GLU A 377 -12.34 -5.80 16.74
C GLU A 377 -12.13 -6.73 17.93
N GLN A 378 -12.89 -7.82 18.02
CA GLN A 378 -12.76 -8.83 19.07
C GLN A 378 -11.39 -9.50 19.05
N PHE A 379 -10.87 -9.83 17.88
CA PHE A 379 -9.54 -10.41 17.73
C PHE A 379 -8.45 -9.45 18.20
N ILE A 380 -8.53 -8.18 17.80
CA ILE A 380 -7.60 -7.13 18.25
C ILE A 380 -7.66 -6.97 19.77
N GLU A 381 -8.87 -6.96 20.35
CA GLU A 381 -9.06 -6.83 21.79
C GLU A 381 -8.50 -8.03 22.57
N GLY A 382 -8.48 -9.21 21.96
CA GLY A 382 -7.84 -10.40 22.52
C GLY A 382 -6.31 -10.29 22.57
N ILE A 383 -5.68 -9.59 21.62
CA ILE A 383 -4.23 -9.36 21.58
C ILE A 383 -3.84 -8.18 22.47
N PHE A 384 -4.60 -7.08 22.40
CA PHE A 384 -4.37 -5.83 23.13
C PHE A 384 -5.62 -5.47 23.94
N PRO A 385 -5.82 -6.07 25.13
CA PRO A 385 -6.96 -5.78 25.98
C PRO A 385 -6.96 -4.31 26.42
N SER A 386 -8.01 -3.57 26.09
CA SER A 386 -8.19 -2.22 26.59
C SER A 386 -8.48 -2.27 28.09
N GLN A 387 -7.78 -1.45 28.87
CA GLN A 387 -8.08 -1.27 30.28
C GLN A 387 -9.29 -0.34 30.45
N VAL A 388 -10.44 -0.76 29.91
CA VAL A 388 -11.73 -0.14 30.23
C VAL A 388 -12.39 -1.03 31.27
N PRO A 389 -12.53 -0.59 32.53
CA PRO A 389 -13.30 -1.32 33.52
C PRO A 389 -14.75 -1.43 33.01
N GLY A 390 -15.16 -2.61 32.54
CA GLY A 390 -16.55 -2.89 32.17
C GLY A 390 -16.85 -3.33 30.73
N ALA A 391 -15.87 -3.59 29.87
CA ALA A 391 -16.14 -4.05 28.49
C ALA A 391 -16.58 -5.53 28.36
N THR A 392 -16.79 -6.24 29.48
CA THR A 392 -17.41 -7.57 29.53
C THR A 392 -18.88 -7.50 29.97
N ALA A 393 -19.67 -6.58 29.41
CA ALA A 393 -21.13 -6.62 29.52
C ALA A 393 -21.77 -6.02 28.27
N VAL A 394 -22.12 -6.88 27.31
CA VAL A 394 -23.06 -6.53 26.26
C VAL A 394 -24.42 -6.27 26.92
N GLY A 395 -24.81 -5.00 26.98
CA GLY A 395 -26.17 -4.59 27.36
C GLY A 395 -26.26 -3.85 28.68
N GLN A 396 -25.91 -2.56 28.69
CA GLN A 396 -26.60 -1.53 29.48
C GLN A 396 -26.13 -0.15 28.99
N GLY A 397 -27.08 0.77 28.78
CA GLY A 397 -26.83 2.11 28.27
C GLY A 397 -25.82 2.87 29.13
N ALA A 398 -24.99 3.68 28.47
CA ALA A 398 -23.96 4.49 29.12
C ALA A 398 -24.57 5.33 30.26
N THR A 399 -23.99 5.21 31.45
CA THR A 399 -24.38 6.00 32.62
C THR A 399 -24.03 7.48 32.42
N PRO A 400 -24.83 8.43 32.97
CA PRO A 400 -24.60 9.87 32.84
C PRO A 400 -23.18 10.32 33.25
N GLU A 401 -22.60 9.67 34.26
CA GLU A 401 -21.23 9.96 34.75
C GLU A 401 -20.14 9.65 33.72
N ALA A 402 -20.30 8.59 32.91
CA ALA A 402 -19.32 8.25 31.87
C ALA A 402 -19.32 9.28 30.73
N LEU A 403 -20.49 9.86 30.45
CA LEU A 403 -20.66 10.94 29.48
C LEU A 403 -20.07 12.27 29.96
N GLU A 404 -20.21 12.58 31.25
CA GLU A 404 -19.59 13.78 31.84
C GLU A 404 -18.07 13.67 31.91
N LYS A 405 -17.54 12.50 32.30
CA LYS A 405 -16.09 12.27 32.34
C LYS A 405 -15.45 12.39 30.96
N LYS A 406 -16.11 11.84 29.93
CA LYS A 406 -15.64 11.97 28.53
C LYS A 406 -15.67 13.41 28.03
N LYS A 407 -16.69 14.20 28.40
CA LYS A 407 -16.75 15.63 28.09
C LYS A 407 -15.66 16.42 28.82
N ALA A 408 -15.30 16.04 30.05
CA ALA A 408 -14.22 16.66 30.81
C ALA A 408 -12.86 16.36 30.17
N GLU A 409 -12.59 15.10 29.80
CA GLU A 409 -11.36 14.69 29.10
C GLU A 409 -11.22 15.36 27.73
N GLU A 410 -12.31 15.47 26.96
CA GLU A 410 -12.32 16.20 25.67
C GLU A 410 -12.09 17.72 25.85
N ALA A 411 -12.59 18.31 26.93
CA ALA A 411 -12.37 19.72 27.26
C ALA A 411 -10.93 19.99 27.69
N GLU A 412 -10.34 19.09 28.49
CA GLU A 412 -8.95 19.16 28.95
C GLU A 412 -7.98 19.01 27.77
N SER A 413 -8.19 18.01 26.90
CA SER A 413 -7.41 17.83 25.68
C SER A 413 -7.49 19.04 24.73
N ARG A 414 -8.64 19.71 24.65
CA ARG A 414 -8.80 20.94 23.87
C ARG A 414 -7.97 22.09 24.45
N TRP A 415 -7.90 22.23 25.77
CA TRP A 415 -7.08 23.25 26.41
C TRP A 415 -5.59 22.94 26.27
N ASP A 416 -5.17 21.68 26.37
CA ASP A 416 -3.78 21.26 26.12
C ASP A 416 -3.33 21.62 24.69
N MET A 417 -4.21 21.41 23.70
CA MET A 417 -3.95 21.81 22.31
C MET A 417 -3.80 23.34 22.18
N VAL A 418 -4.63 24.11 22.88
CA VAL A 418 -4.54 25.59 22.90
C VAL A 418 -3.26 26.05 23.59
N TYR A 419 -2.87 25.46 24.71
CA TYR A 419 -1.62 25.78 25.41
C TYR A 419 -0.39 25.45 24.57
N MET A 420 -0.37 24.29 23.91
CA MET A 420 0.67 23.91 22.94
C MET A 420 0.76 24.93 21.79
N MET A 421 -0.37 25.35 21.23
CA MET A 421 -0.39 26.34 20.15
C MET A 421 0.13 27.71 20.61
N LEU A 422 -0.29 28.16 21.80
CA LEU A 422 0.22 29.41 22.40
C LEU A 422 1.72 29.33 22.70
N ALA A 423 2.22 28.21 23.21
CA ALA A 423 3.65 28.02 23.48
C ALA A 423 4.47 28.08 22.19
N VAL A 424 4.02 27.43 21.11
CA VAL A 424 4.70 27.49 19.79
C VAL A 424 4.70 28.91 19.25
N LEU A 425 3.56 29.63 19.31
CA LEU A 425 3.47 31.01 18.85
C LEU A 425 4.37 31.95 19.66
N ALA A 426 4.41 31.81 20.99
CA ALA A 426 5.29 32.57 21.86
C ALA A 426 6.77 32.31 21.55
N THR A 427 7.13 31.04 21.29
CA THR A 427 8.51 30.66 20.95
C THR A 427 8.94 31.26 19.61
N LEU A 428 8.08 31.17 18.58
CA LEU A 428 8.34 31.76 17.26
C LEU A 428 8.46 33.29 17.33
N ALA A 429 7.59 33.95 18.09
CA ALA A 429 7.65 35.40 18.30
C ALA A 429 8.95 35.80 19.00
N THR A 430 9.37 35.05 20.02
CA THR A 430 10.63 35.29 20.76
C THR A 430 11.84 35.14 19.84
N VAL A 431 11.90 34.07 19.04
CA VAL A 431 12.99 33.85 18.07
C VAL A 431 13.00 34.97 17.02
N THR A 432 11.85 35.39 16.52
CA THR A 432 11.74 36.46 15.51
C THR A 432 12.19 37.80 16.09
N LEU A 433 11.80 38.14 17.32
CA LEU A 433 12.25 39.36 18.00
C LEU A 433 13.75 39.35 18.25
N LEU A 434 14.33 38.21 18.65
CA LEU A 434 15.77 38.04 18.79
C LEU A 434 16.50 38.23 17.45
N MET A 435 16.00 37.63 16.37
CA MET A 435 16.57 37.78 15.03
C MET A 435 16.51 39.23 14.55
N LEU A 436 15.39 39.93 14.76
CA LEU A 436 15.25 41.35 14.42
C LEU A 436 16.17 42.24 15.28
N GLY A 437 16.34 41.92 16.56
CA GLY A 437 17.24 42.63 17.46
C GLY A 437 18.72 42.47 17.08
N VAL A 438 19.14 41.26 16.70
CA VAL A 438 20.49 40.99 16.18
C VAL A 438 20.71 41.70 14.86
N ALA A 439 19.74 41.68 13.95
CA ALA A 439 19.81 42.41 12.69
C ALA A 439 19.91 43.93 12.90
N TRP A 440 19.19 44.48 13.88
CA TRP A 440 19.29 45.90 14.26
C TRP A 440 20.69 46.26 14.80
N LEU A 441 21.23 45.46 15.72
CA LEU A 441 22.59 45.63 16.24
C LEU A 441 23.67 45.49 15.16
N ALA A 442 23.42 44.67 14.12
CA ALA A 442 24.28 44.52 12.96
C ALA A 442 24.11 45.63 11.91
N GLY A 443 23.30 46.67 12.18
CA GLY A 443 23.16 47.87 11.33
C GLY A 443 22.05 47.79 10.28
N ALA A 444 21.07 46.89 10.42
CA ALA A 444 19.94 46.81 9.50
C ALA A 444 19.02 48.06 9.60
N ARG A 445 18.81 48.72 8.46
CA ARG A 445 17.96 49.90 8.31
C ARG A 445 16.51 49.51 8.00
N PHE A 446 15.73 49.26 9.07
CA PHE A 446 14.32 48.85 8.98
C PHE A 446 13.38 49.95 8.45
N ASP A 447 13.81 51.21 8.52
CA ASP A 447 13.19 52.40 7.94
C ASP A 447 13.00 52.28 6.41
N LEU A 448 14.04 51.87 5.69
CA LEU A 448 13.98 51.64 4.24
C LEU A 448 13.14 50.40 3.87
N ALA A 449 13.22 49.34 4.68
CA ALA A 449 12.43 48.13 4.45
C ALA A 449 10.92 48.37 4.62
N PHE A 450 10.53 49.21 5.59
CA PHE A 450 9.13 49.53 5.84
C PHE A 450 8.53 50.45 4.76
N GLU A 451 9.33 51.40 4.22
CA GLU A 451 8.92 52.21 3.08
C GLU A 451 8.74 51.39 1.80
N GLN A 452 9.60 50.40 1.53
CA GLN A 452 9.47 49.51 0.37
C GLN A 452 8.22 48.61 0.44
N ILE A 453 7.86 48.13 1.64
CA ILE A 453 6.63 47.36 1.87
C ILE A 453 5.38 48.23 1.67
N LYS A 454 5.40 49.49 2.13
CA LYS A 454 4.31 50.46 1.92
C LYS A 454 4.10 50.82 0.45
N GLN A 455 5.15 50.77 -0.36
CA GLN A 455 5.11 50.99 -1.82
C GLN A 455 4.74 49.73 -2.63
N GLY A 456 4.43 48.61 -1.95
CA GLY A 456 3.90 47.40 -2.59
C GLY A 456 4.94 46.49 -3.28
N ASN A 457 6.23 46.72 -3.05
CA ASN A 457 7.30 45.90 -3.66
C ASN A 457 7.76 44.80 -2.69
N PHE A 458 7.33 43.55 -2.94
CA PHE A 458 7.70 42.36 -2.14
C PHE A 458 8.85 41.53 -2.77
N LYS A 459 9.77 42.16 -3.52
CA LYS A 459 10.93 41.45 -4.08
C LYS A 459 12.16 41.60 -3.18
N ILE A 460 12.81 40.47 -2.87
CA ILE A 460 14.13 40.44 -2.24
C ILE A 460 15.16 40.96 -3.26
N PRO A 461 15.98 41.98 -2.96
CA PRO A 461 16.97 42.48 -3.92
C PRO A 461 18.05 41.42 -4.16
N ALA A 462 18.48 41.27 -5.42
CA ALA A 462 19.66 40.46 -5.74
C ALA A 462 20.92 41.15 -5.15
N PRO A 463 21.90 40.38 -4.63
CA PRO A 463 23.05 40.92 -3.89
C PRO A 463 23.94 41.89 -4.68
N ALA A 464 23.79 41.97 -6.01
CA ALA A 464 24.61 42.81 -6.88
C ALA A 464 24.13 44.27 -7.03
N GLU A 465 22.87 44.59 -6.72
CA GLU A 465 22.33 45.95 -6.93
C GLU A 465 22.50 46.87 -5.71
N ALA A 466 22.60 46.31 -4.50
CA ALA A 466 22.88 47.08 -3.28
C ALA A 466 24.33 47.62 -3.23
N ALA A 467 25.27 46.97 -3.93
CA ALA A 467 26.68 47.39 -3.95
C ALA A 467 26.93 48.61 -4.86
N LYS A 468 26.11 48.84 -5.89
CA LYS A 468 26.29 49.98 -6.81
C LYS A 468 25.78 51.32 -6.25
N GLN A 469 24.70 51.33 -5.47
CA GLN A 469 24.16 52.57 -4.89
C GLN A 469 25.01 53.13 -3.73
N VAL A 470 25.83 52.30 -3.07
CA VAL A 470 26.71 52.74 -1.98
C VAL A 470 28.00 53.39 -2.51
N GLN A 471 28.40 53.09 -3.75
CA GLN A 471 29.65 53.58 -4.33
C GLN A 471 29.50 54.96 -5.00
N GLU A 472 28.30 55.34 -5.47
CA GLU A 472 28.03 56.65 -6.07
C GLU A 472 27.85 57.79 -5.03
N ALA A 473 27.63 57.47 -3.75
CA ALA A 473 27.38 58.46 -2.69
C ALA A 473 28.63 58.87 -1.87
N ARG A 474 29.83 58.35 -2.18
CA ARG A 474 31.07 58.56 -1.39
C ARG A 474 32.23 59.20 -2.16
N GLY A 475 31.95 59.91 -3.26
CA GLY A 475 32.95 60.60 -4.06
C GLY A 475 32.78 62.12 -4.08
N HIS A 476 32.83 62.81 -2.94
CA HIS A 476 33.25 64.22 -2.87
C HIS A 476 33.69 64.56 -1.44
N GLY A 477 35.00 64.74 -1.26
CA GLY A 477 35.62 65.15 0.00
C GLY A 477 37.11 64.81 0.01
N GLU A 478 37.88 65.46 -0.86
CA GLU A 478 39.34 65.55 -0.74
C GLU A 478 39.69 66.39 0.49
N LEU A 479 40.41 65.79 1.45
CA LEU A 479 41.70 66.22 2.04
C LEU A 479 42.05 65.33 3.23
#